data_AF-A0AA96UD37-F1
#
_entry.id   AF-A0AA96UD37-F1
#
_cell.length_a   1.000
_cell.length_b   1.000
_cell.length_c   1.000
_cell.angle_alpha   90.00
_cell.angle_beta   90.00
_cell.angle_gamma   90.00
#
_symmetry.space_group_name_H-M   'P 1'
#
loop_
_entity.id
_entity.type
_entity.pdbx_description
1 polymer ?
#
loop_
_entity_poly.entity_id
_entity_poly.type
_entity_poly.pdbx_seq_one_letter_code
_entity_poly.pdbx_strand_id
1 'polypeptide(L)'
;MLKLTRKASADLDDIYEHYKERLGAEQAQAIVHDVVAESRILEHKPAAAKPSAESSGIGELALKRWPFLTTFHVTPESVQILRFLHRSGQPINQPLEQEPEARVHSDVDVSGLRCYDRAVDGLIYRVPRGISRDARGAGWSVRVVRDKQVVLQARFADQAFGSTLGALEAAIIHLTHSGYAWLEDDVLTLDERSAVHWRKRSGVGLCAVSYVACDGPGRGETFFVSTWKRVESGRGLEKFRAKLVETLACSHAQQHGPESVTDSVRRRLDTQAGKLMASERFQAFLRAGKRKAERILVDTYLNTAIK
;
A
#
# COMPACT_ATOMS: atom_id res chain seq x y z
N MET A 1 -14.15 -28.72 4.48
CA MET A 1 -12.85 -29.34 4.17
C MET A 1 -12.63 -29.35 2.67
N LEU A 2 -11.51 -28.81 2.21
CA LEU A 2 -11.09 -28.74 0.82
C LEU A 2 -10.40 -30.06 0.42
N LYS A 3 -10.81 -30.67 -0.68
CA LYS A 3 -10.18 -31.89 -1.23
C LYS A 3 -9.67 -31.60 -2.65
N LEU A 4 -8.45 -32.01 -2.96
CA LEU A 4 -7.90 -31.92 -4.30
C LEU A 4 -8.13 -33.23 -5.05
N THR A 5 -8.57 -33.16 -6.31
CA THR A 5 -8.54 -34.32 -7.21
C THR A 5 -7.11 -34.62 -7.66
N ARG A 6 -6.88 -35.81 -8.25
CA ARG A 6 -5.60 -36.13 -8.89
C ARG A 6 -5.22 -35.12 -9.98
N LYS A 7 -6.21 -34.66 -10.76
CA LYS A 7 -6.02 -33.66 -11.80
C LYS A 7 -5.62 -32.30 -11.21
N ALA A 8 -6.31 -31.84 -10.17
CA ALA A 8 -5.93 -30.61 -9.47
C ALA A 8 -4.53 -30.71 -8.84
N SER A 9 -4.15 -31.88 -8.33
CA SER A 9 -2.80 -32.08 -7.76
C SER A 9 -1.73 -32.00 -8.86
N ALA A 10 -1.96 -32.66 -10.00
CA ALA A 10 -1.08 -32.57 -11.17
C ALA A 10 -0.99 -31.13 -11.72
N ASP A 11 -2.09 -30.37 -11.69
CA ASP A 11 -2.05 -28.96 -12.09
C ASP A 11 -1.17 -28.12 -11.15
N LEU A 12 -1.13 -28.43 -9.84
CA LEU A 12 -0.22 -27.77 -8.90
C LEU A 12 1.24 -28.16 -9.14
N ASP A 13 1.50 -29.41 -9.52
CA ASP A 13 2.84 -29.86 -9.92
C ASP A 13 3.30 -29.14 -11.20
N ASP A 14 2.39 -28.94 -12.17
CA ASP A 14 2.66 -28.16 -13.39
C ASP A 14 2.93 -26.67 -13.07
N ILE A 15 2.17 -26.06 -12.15
CA ILE A 15 2.45 -24.71 -11.62
C ILE A 15 3.86 -24.67 -11.02
N TYR A 16 4.18 -25.66 -10.19
CA TYR A 16 5.46 -25.75 -9.51
C TYR A 16 6.62 -25.82 -10.51
N GLU A 17 6.59 -26.78 -11.44
CA GLU A 17 7.69 -26.94 -12.40
C GLU A 17 7.83 -25.71 -13.30
N HIS A 18 6.72 -25.11 -13.75
CA HIS A 18 6.74 -23.88 -14.54
C HIS A 18 7.49 -22.74 -13.83
N TYR A 19 7.17 -22.50 -12.55
CA TYR A 19 7.82 -21.43 -11.80
C TYR A 19 9.18 -21.82 -11.22
N LYS A 20 9.45 -23.11 -11.01
CA LYS A 20 10.74 -23.58 -10.50
C LYS A 20 11.86 -23.30 -11.48
N GLU A 21 11.63 -23.50 -12.77
CA GLU A 21 12.60 -23.16 -13.83
C GLU A 21 12.89 -21.66 -13.90
N ARG A 22 11.93 -20.82 -13.54
CA ARG A 22 11.99 -19.35 -13.69
C ARG A 22 12.47 -18.62 -12.42
N LEU A 23 12.01 -19.08 -11.27
CA LEU A 23 12.10 -18.36 -9.98
C LEU A 23 12.81 -19.16 -8.90
N GLY A 24 13.08 -20.46 -9.12
CA GLY A 24 13.65 -21.36 -8.14
C GLY A 24 12.61 -22.17 -7.35
N ALA A 25 13.08 -23.28 -6.76
CA ALA A 25 12.23 -24.28 -6.12
C ALA A 25 11.45 -23.76 -4.89
N GLU A 26 12.06 -22.90 -4.09
CA GLU A 26 11.43 -22.33 -2.89
C GLU A 26 10.27 -21.40 -3.27
N GLN A 27 10.48 -20.57 -4.28
CA GLN A 27 9.49 -19.63 -4.80
C GLN A 27 8.33 -20.37 -5.45
N ALA A 28 8.63 -21.36 -6.30
CA ALA A 28 7.60 -22.21 -6.90
C ALA A 28 6.70 -22.89 -5.85
N GLN A 29 7.29 -23.35 -4.75
CA GLN A 29 6.55 -23.95 -3.64
C GLN A 29 5.63 -22.94 -2.94
N ALA A 30 6.11 -21.70 -2.74
CA ALA A 30 5.31 -20.63 -2.15
C ALA A 30 4.11 -20.25 -3.03
N ILE A 31 4.30 -20.23 -4.36
CA ILE A 31 3.22 -19.98 -5.33
C ILE A 31 2.14 -21.04 -5.23
N VAL A 32 2.51 -22.33 -5.25
CA VAL A 32 1.56 -23.44 -5.08
C VAL A 32 0.81 -23.32 -3.75
N HIS A 33 1.51 -23.00 -2.67
CA HIS A 33 0.89 -22.80 -1.37
C HIS A 33 -0.13 -21.65 -1.40
N ASP A 34 0.20 -20.52 -2.02
CA ASP A 34 -0.69 -19.37 -2.15
C ASP A 34 -1.94 -19.68 -2.99
N VAL A 35 -1.77 -20.40 -4.11
CA VAL A 35 -2.86 -20.86 -4.99
C VAL A 35 -3.86 -21.73 -4.22
N VAL A 36 -3.36 -22.67 -3.41
CA VAL A 36 -4.19 -23.52 -2.56
C VAL A 36 -4.83 -22.71 -1.43
N ALA A 37 -4.08 -21.82 -0.79
CA ALA A 37 -4.56 -21.00 0.32
C ALA A 37 -5.72 -20.09 -0.11
N GLU A 38 -5.59 -19.43 -1.27
CA GLU A 38 -6.64 -18.57 -1.83
C GLU A 38 -7.92 -19.37 -2.13
N SER A 39 -7.78 -20.62 -2.55
CA SER A 39 -8.92 -21.52 -2.83
C SER A 39 -9.67 -21.96 -1.56
N ARG A 40 -9.08 -21.81 -0.35
CA ARG A 40 -9.75 -22.15 0.92
C ARG A 40 -10.92 -21.22 1.27
N ILE A 41 -11.06 -20.09 0.58
CA ILE A 41 -12.26 -19.26 0.70
C ILE A 41 -13.54 -20.05 0.40
N LEU A 42 -13.45 -21.06 -0.47
CA LEU A 42 -14.57 -21.92 -0.83
C LEU A 42 -15.06 -22.78 0.33
N GLU A 43 -14.23 -23.09 1.32
CA GLU A 43 -14.67 -23.83 2.52
C GLU A 43 -15.68 -23.04 3.36
N HIS A 44 -15.63 -21.70 3.28
CA HIS A 44 -16.43 -20.81 4.11
C HIS A 44 -17.50 -20.06 3.32
N LYS A 45 -17.24 -19.78 2.03
CA LYS A 45 -18.13 -19.01 1.15
C LYS A 45 -18.19 -19.63 -0.26
N PRO A 46 -18.83 -20.80 -0.44
CA PRO A 46 -18.98 -21.42 -1.76
C PRO A 46 -19.74 -20.51 -2.75
N ALA A 47 -20.66 -19.69 -2.25
CA ALA A 47 -21.46 -18.75 -3.05
C ALA A 47 -20.66 -17.56 -3.63
N ALA A 48 -19.39 -17.38 -3.26
CA ALA A 48 -18.53 -16.35 -3.84
C ALA A 48 -18.07 -16.66 -5.28
N ALA A 49 -18.36 -17.87 -5.77
CA ALA A 49 -17.97 -18.36 -7.07
C ALA A 49 -19.07 -18.19 -8.12
N LYS A 50 -18.67 -18.15 -9.39
CA LYS A 50 -19.61 -18.14 -10.52
C LYS A 50 -19.98 -19.58 -10.91
N PRO A 51 -21.22 -19.86 -11.31
CA PRO A 51 -21.54 -21.13 -11.97
C PRO A 51 -20.77 -21.22 -13.29
N SER A 52 -20.15 -22.36 -13.57
CA SER A 52 -19.51 -22.61 -14.86
C SER A 52 -20.57 -22.72 -15.95
N ALA A 53 -20.29 -22.16 -17.15
CA ALA A 53 -21.23 -22.14 -18.26
C ALA A 53 -21.47 -23.54 -18.88
N GLU A 54 -20.58 -24.50 -18.64
CA GLU A 54 -20.54 -25.76 -19.39
C GLU A 54 -21.09 -26.99 -18.64
N SER A 55 -21.37 -26.90 -17.34
CA SER A 55 -21.83 -28.09 -16.58
C SER A 55 -22.60 -27.77 -15.30
N SER A 56 -23.77 -28.40 -15.13
CA SER A 56 -24.62 -28.25 -13.94
C SER A 56 -23.90 -28.77 -12.70
N GLY A 57 -23.55 -27.88 -11.77
CA GLY A 57 -22.97 -28.21 -10.47
C GLY A 57 -21.47 -27.91 -10.32
N ILE A 58 -20.79 -27.43 -11.37
CA ILE A 58 -19.39 -26.99 -11.28
C ILE A 58 -19.34 -25.46 -11.10
N GLY A 59 -18.62 -25.03 -10.06
CA GLY A 59 -18.33 -23.64 -9.77
C GLY A 59 -16.92 -23.25 -10.21
N GLU A 60 -16.74 -21.97 -10.49
CA GLU A 60 -15.48 -21.36 -10.86
C GLU A 60 -15.10 -20.24 -9.90
N LEU A 61 -13.86 -20.28 -9.43
CA LEU A 61 -13.24 -19.23 -8.63
C LEU A 61 -12.02 -18.71 -9.37
N ALA A 62 -12.10 -17.49 -9.88
CA ALA A 62 -10.92 -16.77 -10.34
C ALA A 62 -10.08 -16.37 -9.12
N LEU A 63 -8.83 -16.84 -9.06
CA LEU A 63 -7.89 -16.41 -8.04
C LEU A 63 -7.51 -14.97 -8.33
N LYS A 64 -7.55 -14.10 -7.32
CA LYS A 64 -7.23 -12.67 -7.44
C LYS A 64 -5.75 -12.46 -7.60
N ARG A 65 -4.93 -13.21 -6.84
CA ARG A 65 -3.48 -13.00 -6.76
C ARG A 65 -2.72 -13.61 -7.93
N TRP A 66 -3.19 -14.75 -8.44
CA TRP A 66 -2.52 -15.46 -9.51
C TRP A 66 -3.39 -15.47 -10.77
N PRO A 67 -2.81 -15.59 -11.97
CA PRO A 67 -3.56 -15.66 -13.22
C PRO A 67 -4.23 -17.04 -13.40
N PHE A 68 -4.74 -17.62 -12.31
CA PHE A 68 -5.36 -18.93 -12.29
C PHE A 68 -6.86 -18.87 -12.01
N LEU A 69 -7.55 -19.87 -12.53
CA LEU A 69 -8.95 -20.18 -12.34
C LEU A 69 -9.03 -21.56 -11.71
N THR A 70 -9.69 -21.65 -10.57
CA THR A 70 -9.95 -22.92 -9.90
C THR A 70 -11.37 -23.37 -10.21
N THR A 71 -11.53 -24.60 -10.72
CA THR A 71 -12.85 -25.23 -10.89
C THR A 71 -13.12 -26.18 -9.72
N PHE A 72 -14.35 -26.23 -9.25
CA PHE A 72 -14.70 -27.02 -8.08
C PHE A 72 -16.14 -27.52 -8.10
N HIS A 73 -16.41 -28.52 -7.29
CA HIS A 73 -17.75 -29.04 -7.02
C HIS A 73 -18.00 -29.03 -5.51
N VAL A 74 -19.21 -28.63 -5.10
CA VAL A 74 -19.61 -28.60 -3.69
C VAL A 74 -20.38 -29.88 -3.37
N THR A 75 -19.91 -30.64 -2.39
CA THR A 75 -20.62 -31.77 -1.79
C THR A 75 -21.15 -31.37 -0.41
N PRO A 76 -22.13 -32.12 0.16
CA PRO A 76 -22.62 -31.83 1.52
C PRO A 76 -21.52 -31.80 2.60
N GLU A 77 -20.41 -32.51 2.40
CA GLU A 77 -19.35 -32.69 3.40
C GLU A 77 -18.04 -31.95 3.07
N SER A 78 -17.85 -31.55 1.80
CA SER A 78 -16.56 -31.01 1.34
C SER A 78 -16.66 -30.19 0.06
N VAL A 79 -15.67 -29.35 -0.17
CA VAL A 79 -15.45 -28.70 -1.48
C VAL A 79 -14.34 -29.46 -2.19
N GLN A 80 -14.62 -29.98 -3.38
CA GLN A 80 -13.66 -30.72 -4.17
C GLN A 80 -13.14 -29.85 -5.33
N ILE A 81 -11.84 -29.57 -5.33
CA ILE A 81 -11.16 -28.86 -6.41
C ILE A 81 -10.87 -29.83 -7.56
N LEU A 82 -11.38 -29.50 -8.74
CA LEU A 82 -11.28 -30.31 -9.95
C LEU A 82 -10.04 -29.95 -10.77
N ARG A 83 -9.77 -28.66 -10.97
CA ARG A 83 -8.62 -28.17 -11.75
C ARG A 83 -8.08 -26.85 -11.21
N PHE A 84 -6.79 -26.62 -11.41
CA PHE A 84 -6.19 -25.29 -11.44
C PHE A 84 -5.77 -24.98 -12.87
N LEU A 85 -6.39 -23.99 -13.49
CA LEU A 85 -6.17 -23.61 -14.88
C LEU A 85 -5.64 -22.19 -14.95
N HIS A 86 -5.02 -21.79 -16.05
CA HIS A 86 -4.84 -20.37 -16.34
C HIS A 86 -6.21 -19.69 -16.54
N ARG A 87 -6.32 -18.38 -16.31
CA ARG A 87 -7.56 -17.60 -16.51
C ARG A 87 -8.12 -17.67 -17.95
N SER A 88 -7.30 -18.09 -18.92
CA SER A 88 -7.75 -18.41 -20.28
C SER A 88 -8.49 -19.75 -20.41
N GLY A 89 -8.61 -20.53 -19.32
CA GLY A 89 -9.19 -21.87 -19.31
C GLY A 89 -8.22 -22.98 -19.73
N GLN A 90 -6.97 -22.65 -20.05
CA GLN A 90 -5.96 -23.62 -20.51
C GLN A 90 -5.09 -24.16 -19.36
N PRO A 91 -4.58 -25.40 -19.46
CA PRO A 91 -3.52 -25.90 -18.60
C PRO A 91 -2.21 -25.12 -18.78
N ILE A 92 -1.39 -25.05 -17.73
CA ILE A 92 -0.13 -24.27 -17.70
C ILE A 92 0.98 -24.91 -18.55
N ASN A 93 0.88 -26.21 -18.83
CA ASN A 93 1.81 -26.92 -19.69
C ASN A 93 1.66 -26.61 -21.20
N GLN A 94 0.74 -25.70 -21.56
CA GLN A 94 0.63 -25.16 -22.92
C GLN A 94 1.40 -23.83 -23.01
N PRO A 95 2.08 -23.53 -24.13
CA PRO A 95 2.76 -22.25 -24.30
C PRO A 95 1.75 -21.11 -24.15
N LEU A 96 1.86 -20.34 -23.07
CA LEU A 96 1.06 -19.14 -22.86
C LEU A 96 1.55 -18.11 -23.89
N GLU A 97 0.76 -17.88 -24.95
CA GLU A 97 1.18 -17.08 -26.12
C GLU A 97 1.53 -15.61 -25.79
N GLN A 98 1.23 -15.13 -24.59
CA GLN A 98 1.70 -13.87 -24.03
C GLN A 98 1.35 -13.84 -22.54
N GLU A 99 2.30 -14.13 -21.65
CA GLU A 99 2.19 -13.59 -20.30
C GLU A 99 2.65 -12.12 -20.36
N PRO A 100 1.82 -11.14 -19.95
CA PRO A 100 2.35 -9.81 -19.71
C PRO A 100 3.41 -9.94 -18.61
N GLU A 101 4.46 -9.12 -18.65
CA GLU A 101 5.35 -8.87 -17.50
C GLU A 101 4.55 -8.21 -16.36
N ALA A 102 3.53 -8.91 -15.84
CA ALA A 102 2.70 -8.43 -14.77
C ALA A 102 3.51 -8.62 -13.50
N ARG A 103 4.20 -7.55 -13.09
CA ARG A 103 4.59 -7.35 -11.69
C ARG A 103 3.30 -7.48 -10.87
N VAL A 104 3.07 -8.67 -10.33
CA VAL A 104 1.84 -8.98 -9.60
C VAL A 104 1.86 -8.22 -8.28
N HIS A 105 1.12 -7.11 -8.23
CA HIS A 105 0.87 -6.37 -7.01
C HIS A 105 -0.14 -7.15 -6.15
N SER A 106 0.10 -7.24 -4.85
CA SER A 106 -0.87 -7.79 -3.89
C SER A 106 -2.15 -6.94 -3.90
N ASP A 107 -3.29 -7.53 -4.28
CA ASP A 107 -4.62 -6.89 -4.36
C ASP A 107 -5.26 -6.69 -2.96
N VAL A 108 -4.50 -6.10 -2.04
CA VAL A 108 -4.98 -5.72 -0.71
C VAL A 108 -5.53 -4.30 -0.81
N ASP A 109 -6.71 -4.07 -0.25
CA ASP A 109 -7.25 -2.72 -0.09
C ASP A 109 -6.40 -1.91 0.88
N VAL A 110 -5.41 -1.24 0.29
CA VAL A 110 -4.57 -0.23 0.93
C VAL A 110 -5.00 1.16 0.48
N SER A 111 -6.22 1.30 -0.06
CA SER A 111 -6.71 2.59 -0.55
C SER A 111 -6.71 3.60 0.60
N GLY A 112 -6.04 4.72 0.36
CA GLY A 112 -5.87 5.75 1.37
C GLY A 112 -4.76 5.51 2.39
N LEU A 113 -4.06 4.36 2.43
CA LEU A 113 -2.84 4.16 3.25
C LEU A 113 -1.58 4.50 2.46
N ARG A 114 -0.66 5.22 3.10
CA ARG A 114 0.64 5.51 2.50
C ARG A 114 1.52 4.26 2.49
N CYS A 115 1.82 3.76 1.29
CA CYS A 115 2.57 2.53 1.11
C CYS A 115 3.99 2.72 0.55
N TYR A 116 4.74 1.62 0.52
CA TYR A 116 5.97 1.44 -0.25
C TYR A 116 6.01 0.01 -0.79
N ASP A 117 6.75 -0.21 -1.87
CA ASP A 117 6.90 -1.54 -2.44
C ASP A 117 7.97 -2.32 -1.68
N ARG A 118 7.66 -3.57 -1.36
CA ARG A 118 8.57 -4.49 -0.68
C ARG A 118 8.62 -5.81 -1.44
N ALA A 119 9.80 -6.14 -1.95
CA ALA A 119 10.08 -7.48 -2.45
C ALA A 119 10.21 -8.46 -1.27
N VAL A 120 9.44 -9.55 -1.30
CA VAL A 120 9.55 -10.70 -0.41
C VAL A 120 9.37 -11.94 -1.27
N ASP A 121 10.38 -12.82 -1.25
CA ASP A 121 10.36 -14.11 -1.97
C ASP A 121 9.99 -13.99 -3.46
N GLY A 122 10.52 -12.97 -4.13
CA GLY A 122 10.30 -12.71 -5.57
C GLY A 122 9.01 -11.96 -5.90
N LEU A 123 8.15 -11.69 -4.91
CA LEU A 123 6.89 -10.96 -5.08
C LEU A 123 6.95 -9.55 -4.50
N ILE A 124 6.26 -8.61 -5.15
CA ILE A 124 6.21 -7.20 -4.71
C ILE A 124 4.90 -6.96 -3.95
N TYR A 125 5.03 -6.68 -2.66
CA TYR A 125 3.93 -6.30 -1.79
C TYR A 125 3.85 -4.79 -1.66
N ARG A 126 2.64 -4.22 -1.74
CA ARG A 126 2.40 -2.81 -1.41
C ARG A 126 2.14 -2.69 0.08
N VAL A 127 3.15 -2.27 0.82
CA VAL A 127 3.17 -2.33 2.30
C VAL A 127 2.94 -0.95 2.91
N PRO A 128 1.94 -0.77 3.79
CA PRO A 128 1.76 0.48 4.51
C PRO A 128 2.97 0.87 5.37
N ARG A 129 3.25 2.18 5.42
CA ARG A 129 4.31 2.75 6.26
C ARG A 129 4.01 2.48 7.74
N GLY A 130 4.99 1.88 8.43
CA GLY A 130 4.83 1.40 9.81
C GLY A 130 4.74 -0.12 9.90
N ILE A 131 4.67 -0.80 8.76
CA ILE A 131 4.82 -2.26 8.65
C ILE A 131 6.16 -2.56 7.99
N SER A 132 6.88 -3.54 8.52
CA SER A 132 8.16 -4.03 8.00
C SER A 132 8.17 -5.54 7.96
N ARG A 133 8.89 -6.11 6.98
CA ARG A 133 9.20 -7.54 6.99
C ARG A 133 10.26 -7.82 8.04
N ASP A 134 10.08 -8.86 8.82
CA ASP A 134 11.08 -9.25 9.82
C ASP A 134 12.34 -9.79 9.12
N ALA A 135 13.49 -9.22 9.44
CA ALA A 135 14.75 -9.52 8.74
C ALA A 135 15.26 -10.96 8.96
N ARG A 136 14.76 -11.65 9.99
CA ARG A 136 15.21 -12.99 10.40
C ARG A 136 14.06 -13.98 10.58
N GLY A 137 12.85 -13.64 10.15
CA GLY A 137 11.70 -14.51 10.40
C GLY A 137 10.60 -14.34 9.36
N ALA A 138 9.81 -15.41 9.21
CA ALA A 138 8.63 -15.42 8.37
C ALA A 138 7.48 -14.69 9.08
N GLY A 139 7.56 -13.37 9.16
CA GLY A 139 6.49 -12.52 9.70
C GLY A 139 6.61 -11.04 9.34
N TRP A 140 5.49 -10.33 9.51
CA TRP A 140 5.42 -8.88 9.41
C TRP A 140 5.39 -8.26 10.80
N SER A 141 6.14 -7.19 11.00
CA SER A 141 6.11 -6.38 12.22
C SER A 141 5.42 -5.06 11.95
N VAL A 142 4.43 -4.75 12.77
CA VAL A 142 3.86 -3.40 12.87
C VAL A 142 4.60 -2.69 13.98
N ARG A 143 5.24 -1.57 13.67
CA ARG A 143 5.90 -0.72 14.66
C ARG A 143 5.68 0.75 14.34
N VAL A 144 5.01 1.45 15.24
CA VAL A 144 4.82 2.90 15.14
C VAL A 144 5.49 3.60 16.31
N VAL A 145 6.37 4.55 15.98
CA VAL A 145 7.06 5.41 16.94
C VAL A 145 6.48 6.82 16.85
N ARG A 146 6.11 7.40 17.99
CA ARG A 146 5.64 8.79 18.14
C ARG A 146 6.40 9.42 19.30
N ASP A 147 6.90 10.64 19.11
CA ASP A 147 7.64 11.39 20.14
C ASP A 147 8.73 10.56 20.84
N LYS A 148 9.48 9.78 20.04
CA LYS A 148 10.54 8.84 20.48
C LYS A 148 10.07 7.66 21.33
N GLN A 149 8.76 7.45 21.48
CA GLN A 149 8.17 6.31 22.18
C GLN A 149 7.48 5.35 21.18
N VAL A 150 7.55 4.05 21.47
CA VAL A 150 6.81 3.05 20.71
C VAL A 150 5.36 3.08 21.18
N VAL A 151 4.44 3.44 20.30
CA VAL A 151 3.00 3.54 20.63
C VAL A 151 2.19 2.38 20.05
N LEU A 152 2.76 1.64 19.11
CA LEU A 152 2.17 0.44 18.54
C LEU A 152 3.30 -0.54 18.21
N GLN A 153 3.16 -1.78 18.68
CA GLN A 153 4.07 -2.86 18.34
C GLN A 153 3.31 -4.19 18.31
N ALA A 154 3.35 -4.88 17.18
CA ALA A 154 2.77 -6.20 17.01
C ALA A 154 3.54 -6.99 15.94
N ARG A 155 3.49 -8.33 16.02
CA ARG A 155 4.10 -9.23 15.05
C ARG A 155 3.07 -10.21 14.52
N PHE A 156 3.10 -10.44 13.21
CA PHE A 156 2.18 -11.29 12.46
C PHE A 156 3.00 -12.34 11.73
N ALA A 157 3.10 -13.55 12.29
CA ALA A 157 3.88 -14.63 11.69
C ALA A 157 3.11 -15.31 10.55
N ASP A 158 3.77 -15.59 9.43
CA ASP A 158 3.14 -16.16 8.23
C ASP A 158 2.39 -17.46 8.55
N GLN A 159 2.99 -18.34 9.34
CA GLN A 159 2.38 -19.60 9.76
C GLN A 159 1.05 -19.41 10.50
N ALA A 160 0.94 -18.38 11.35
CA ALA A 160 -0.26 -18.11 12.13
C ALA A 160 -1.42 -17.59 11.27
N PHE A 161 -1.10 -16.95 10.14
CA PHE A 161 -2.07 -16.37 9.20
C PHE A 161 -2.10 -17.12 7.86
N GLY A 162 -1.52 -18.32 7.81
CA GLY A 162 -1.51 -19.21 6.66
C GLY A 162 -0.61 -18.80 5.51
N SER A 163 -0.19 -17.54 5.36
CA SER A 163 0.71 -17.10 4.28
C SER A 163 1.38 -15.76 4.60
N THR A 164 2.40 -15.40 3.81
CA THR A 164 3.02 -14.06 3.86
C THR A 164 2.00 -12.96 3.56
N LEU A 165 1.06 -13.18 2.65
CA LEU A 165 0.00 -12.21 2.36
C LEU A 165 -1.02 -12.14 3.51
N GLY A 166 -1.51 -13.27 4.01
CA GLY A 166 -2.48 -13.28 5.12
C GLY A 166 -1.93 -12.59 6.37
N ALA A 167 -0.63 -12.77 6.66
CA ALA A 167 0.03 -12.05 7.74
C ALA A 167 0.16 -10.55 7.46
N LEU A 168 0.39 -10.14 6.21
CA LEU A 168 0.40 -8.73 5.81
C LEU A 168 -1.00 -8.12 5.95
N GLU A 169 -2.05 -8.78 5.48
CA GLU A 169 -3.44 -8.31 5.60
C GLU A 169 -3.83 -8.11 7.07
N ALA A 170 -3.50 -9.06 7.94
CA ALA A 170 -3.73 -8.93 9.37
C ALA A 170 -2.96 -7.74 9.98
N ALA A 171 -1.71 -7.54 9.56
CA ALA A 171 -0.90 -6.40 9.98
C ALA A 171 -1.50 -5.05 9.50
N ILE A 172 -2.02 -5.01 8.27
CA ILE A 172 -2.68 -3.83 7.68
C ILE A 172 -3.95 -3.49 8.46
N ILE A 173 -4.83 -4.47 8.70
CA ILE A 173 -6.05 -4.30 9.49
C ILE A 173 -5.71 -3.77 10.88
N HIS A 174 -4.70 -4.35 11.54
CA HIS A 174 -4.24 -3.90 12.86
C HIS A 174 -3.75 -2.45 12.84
N LEU A 175 -2.91 -2.08 11.86
CA LEU A 175 -2.42 -0.71 11.73
C LEU A 175 -3.55 0.28 11.45
N THR A 176 -4.48 -0.06 10.55
CA THR A 176 -5.63 0.80 10.21
C THR A 176 -6.51 1.07 11.43
N HIS A 177 -6.89 0.04 12.18
CA HIS A 177 -7.76 0.17 13.36
C HIS A 177 -7.04 0.75 14.58
N SER A 178 -5.71 0.74 14.62
CA SER A 178 -4.95 1.40 15.69
C SER A 178 -5.11 2.92 15.72
N GLY A 179 -5.60 3.53 14.63
CA GLY A 179 -5.64 4.97 14.45
C GLY A 179 -4.27 5.62 14.22
N TYR A 180 -3.17 4.86 14.25
CA TYR A 180 -1.81 5.37 14.03
C TYR A 180 -1.31 5.28 12.59
N ALA A 181 -2.12 4.69 11.69
CA ALA A 181 -1.86 4.57 10.27
C ALA A 181 -1.56 5.93 9.61
N TRP A 182 -0.66 5.90 8.63
CA TRP A 182 -0.39 7.05 7.78
C TRP A 182 -1.28 6.98 6.55
N LEU A 183 -2.02 8.05 6.31
CA LEU A 183 -2.90 8.15 5.14
C LEU A 183 -2.16 8.78 3.95
N GLU A 184 -2.57 8.47 2.73
CA GLU A 184 -2.04 9.12 1.52
C GLU A 184 -2.27 10.63 1.58
N ASP A 185 -3.45 11.04 2.04
CA ASP A 185 -3.85 12.44 2.22
C ASP A 185 -3.04 13.20 3.31
N ASP A 186 -2.24 12.50 4.12
CA ASP A 186 -1.35 13.16 5.10
C ASP A 186 -0.18 13.91 4.41
N VAL A 187 -0.01 13.71 3.10
CA VAL A 187 1.05 14.30 2.29
C VAL A 187 0.47 15.03 1.08
N LEU A 188 0.79 16.31 0.95
CA LEU A 188 0.49 17.08 -0.25
C LEU A 188 1.71 17.09 -1.17
N THR A 189 1.84 16.07 -2.02
CA THR A 189 2.75 16.11 -3.20
C THR A 189 2.41 17.32 -4.08
N LEU A 190 3.43 18.04 -4.49
CA LEU A 190 3.35 19.19 -5.39
C LEU A 190 3.79 18.81 -6.81
N ASP A 191 4.83 17.97 -6.90
CA ASP A 191 5.37 17.35 -8.12
C ASP A 191 6.15 16.06 -7.76
N GLU A 192 6.85 15.47 -8.73
CA GLU A 192 7.61 14.23 -8.55
C GLU A 192 8.70 14.30 -7.46
N ARG A 193 9.21 15.51 -7.15
CA ARG A 193 10.34 15.70 -6.24
C ARG A 193 9.99 16.41 -4.95
N SER A 194 8.79 16.98 -4.85
CA SER A 194 8.43 17.85 -3.75
C SER A 194 7.07 17.55 -3.14
N ALA A 195 7.02 17.63 -1.81
CA ALA A 195 5.82 17.32 -1.04
C ALA A 195 5.77 18.08 0.28
N VAL A 196 4.56 18.35 0.77
CA VAL A 196 4.30 19.02 2.05
C VAL A 196 3.76 18.04 3.07
N HIS A 197 4.26 18.13 4.29
CA HIS A 197 3.86 17.28 5.42
C HIS A 197 3.51 18.11 6.64
N TRP A 198 2.51 17.66 7.40
CA TRP A 198 2.28 18.13 8.75
C TRP A 198 3.28 17.52 9.74
N ARG A 199 4.03 18.37 10.47
CA ARG A 199 5.05 17.98 11.45
C ARG A 199 4.82 18.70 12.78
N LYS A 200 4.87 17.94 13.88
CA LYS A 200 4.92 18.49 15.25
C LYS A 200 6.35 18.97 15.49
N ARG A 201 6.53 20.21 15.94
CA ARG A 201 7.81 20.77 16.37
C ARG A 201 7.67 21.38 17.76
N SER A 202 8.65 21.14 18.62
CA SER A 202 8.72 21.76 19.96
C SER A 202 8.67 23.28 19.84
N GLY A 203 7.88 23.95 20.69
CA GLY A 203 7.70 25.41 20.71
C GLY A 203 6.83 26.00 19.58
N VAL A 204 6.68 25.31 18.45
CA VAL A 204 5.90 25.79 17.29
C VAL A 204 4.53 25.11 17.19
N GLY A 205 4.42 23.88 17.69
CA GLY A 205 3.23 23.06 17.54
C GLY A 205 3.18 22.36 16.17
N LEU A 206 1.99 22.17 15.62
CA LEU A 206 1.81 21.56 14.31
C LEU A 206 2.11 22.56 13.19
N CYS A 207 2.97 22.19 12.25
CA CYS A 207 3.34 23.01 11.10
C CYS A 207 3.43 22.20 9.81
N ALA A 208 3.07 22.83 8.69
CA ALA A 208 3.30 22.34 7.35
C ALA A 208 4.75 22.64 6.95
N VAL A 209 5.45 21.62 6.48
CA VAL A 209 6.85 21.69 6.04
C VAL A 209 6.94 21.01 4.69
N SER A 210 7.47 21.71 3.70
CA SER A 210 7.74 21.12 2.38
C SER A 210 9.17 20.61 2.29
N TYR A 211 9.35 19.58 1.47
CA TYR A 211 10.64 18.98 1.17
C TYR A 211 10.80 18.91 -0.35
N VAL A 212 12.01 19.15 -0.84
CA VAL A 212 12.40 18.94 -2.24
C VAL A 212 13.54 17.93 -2.26
N ALA A 213 13.35 16.79 -2.92
CA ALA A 213 14.32 15.71 -2.99
C ALA A 213 15.53 16.11 -3.86
N CYS A 214 16.74 15.84 -3.36
CA CYS A 214 17.99 15.98 -4.10
C CYS A 214 18.36 14.64 -4.75
N ASP A 215 18.97 14.65 -5.94
CA ASP A 215 19.41 13.42 -6.64
C ASP A 215 20.75 12.88 -6.12
N GLY A 216 21.47 13.67 -5.30
CA GLY A 216 22.77 13.32 -4.74
C GLY A 216 22.73 12.92 -3.26
N PRO A 217 23.88 12.46 -2.70
CA PRO A 217 24.01 12.18 -1.28
C PRO A 217 23.84 13.47 -0.46
N GLY A 218 22.76 13.54 0.32
CA GLY A 218 22.46 14.70 1.13
C GLY A 218 21.00 14.78 1.53
N ARG A 219 20.68 15.71 2.43
CA ARG A 219 19.30 16.02 2.78
C ARG A 219 18.80 17.07 1.79
N GLY A 220 17.72 16.77 1.08
CA GLY A 220 17.05 17.73 0.21
C GLY A 220 16.59 19.00 0.93
N GLU A 221 16.17 20.01 0.17
CA GLU A 221 15.77 21.30 0.71
C GLU A 221 14.47 21.19 1.54
N THR A 222 14.38 21.98 2.61
CA THR A 222 13.24 21.94 3.53
C THR A 222 12.72 23.34 3.81
N PHE A 223 11.46 23.62 3.49
CA PHE A 223 10.85 24.93 3.71
C PHE A 223 9.77 24.87 4.79
N PHE A 224 9.78 25.84 5.69
CA PHE A 224 8.64 26.09 6.56
C PHE A 224 7.52 26.75 5.73
N VAL A 225 6.34 26.12 5.70
CA VAL A 225 5.20 26.62 4.94
C VAL A 225 4.28 27.46 5.82
N SER A 226 3.69 26.86 6.87
CA SER A 226 2.82 27.57 7.81
C SER A 226 2.55 26.76 9.08
N THR A 227 2.07 27.40 10.14
CA THR A 227 1.55 26.69 11.32
C THR A 227 0.09 26.31 11.12
N TRP A 228 -0.36 25.23 11.77
CA TRP A 228 -1.78 24.83 11.74
C TRP A 228 -2.70 25.97 12.19
N LYS A 229 -2.37 26.64 13.31
CA LYS A 229 -3.16 27.78 13.84
C LYS A 229 -3.38 28.89 12.80
N ARG A 230 -2.37 29.20 11.97
CA ARG A 230 -2.49 30.20 10.90
C ARG A 230 -3.34 29.72 9.74
N VAL A 231 -3.23 28.44 9.38
CA VAL A 231 -4.05 27.84 8.32
C VAL A 231 -5.51 27.75 8.75
N GLU A 232 -5.76 27.28 9.97
CA GLU A 232 -7.10 27.14 10.56
C GLU A 232 -7.83 28.48 10.70
N SER A 233 -7.12 29.55 11.05
CA SER A 233 -7.70 30.90 11.11
C SER A 233 -7.99 31.53 9.74
N GLY A 234 -7.68 30.86 8.62
CA GLY A 234 -7.84 31.38 7.25
C GLY A 234 -6.81 32.45 6.85
N ARG A 235 -6.20 33.15 7.81
CA ARG A 235 -5.22 34.24 7.59
C ARG A 235 -3.87 33.76 7.04
N GLY A 236 -3.63 32.45 6.99
CA GLY A 236 -2.36 31.85 6.59
C GLY A 236 -2.29 31.39 5.13
N LEU A 237 -3.39 31.38 4.39
CA LEU A 237 -3.47 30.69 3.09
C LEU A 237 -2.69 31.40 1.97
N GLU A 238 -2.66 32.73 1.96
CA GLU A 238 -1.87 33.48 0.96
C GLU A 238 -0.36 33.20 1.14
N LYS A 239 0.14 33.28 2.37
CA LYS A 239 1.53 32.93 2.69
C LYS A 239 1.83 31.45 2.44
N PHE A 240 0.85 30.58 2.69
CA PHE A 240 0.95 29.17 2.35
C PHE A 240 1.20 28.99 0.85
N ARG A 241 0.38 29.64 0.01
CA ARG A 241 0.52 29.63 -1.46
C ARG A 241 1.90 30.11 -1.89
N ALA A 242 2.34 31.26 -1.37
CA ALA A 242 3.67 31.81 -1.69
C ALA A 242 4.79 30.80 -1.39
N LYS A 243 4.70 30.09 -0.26
CA LYS A 243 5.67 29.04 0.10
C LYS A 243 5.58 27.79 -0.76
N LEU A 244 4.41 27.44 -1.30
CA LEU A 244 4.30 26.39 -2.33
C LEU A 244 5.00 26.80 -3.61
N VAL A 245 4.84 28.05 -4.06
CA VAL A 245 5.52 28.57 -5.25
C VAL A 245 7.03 28.54 -5.08
N GLU A 246 7.53 28.95 -3.92
CA GLU A 246 8.97 28.87 -3.58
C GLU A 246 9.48 27.42 -3.61
N THR A 247 8.69 26.48 -3.08
CA THR A 247 9.05 25.04 -3.09
C THR A 247 9.10 24.50 -4.52
N LEU A 248 8.08 24.78 -5.33
CA LEU A 248 8.01 24.36 -6.73
C LEU A 248 9.13 25.00 -7.58
N ALA A 249 9.46 26.26 -7.31
CA ALA A 249 10.57 26.95 -7.99
C ALA A 249 11.91 26.30 -7.64
N CYS A 250 12.12 25.91 -6.38
CA CYS A 250 13.29 25.15 -5.96
C CYS A 250 13.37 23.79 -6.66
N SER A 251 12.25 23.05 -6.74
CA SER A 251 12.16 21.78 -7.45
C SER A 251 12.53 21.93 -8.93
N HIS A 252 11.95 22.93 -9.60
CA HIS A 252 12.23 23.23 -11.00
C HIS A 252 13.70 23.62 -11.24
N ALA A 253 14.27 24.44 -10.37
CA ALA A 253 15.67 24.85 -10.44
C ALA A 253 16.64 23.68 -10.28
N GLN A 254 16.32 22.70 -9.43
CA GLN A 254 17.12 21.49 -9.29
C GLN A 254 17.10 20.62 -10.55
N GLN A 255 15.98 20.59 -11.27
CA GLN A 255 15.83 19.80 -12.50
C GLN A 255 16.44 20.48 -13.73
N HIS A 256 16.28 21.80 -13.87
CA HIS A 256 16.58 22.52 -15.11
C HIS A 256 17.65 23.61 -14.94
N GLY A 257 18.27 23.70 -13.76
CA GLY A 257 19.23 24.75 -13.41
C GLY A 257 18.56 26.03 -12.86
N PRO A 258 19.27 26.84 -12.05
CA PRO A 258 18.70 28.01 -11.38
C PRO A 258 18.22 29.10 -12.34
N GLU A 259 18.88 29.28 -13.49
CA GLU A 259 18.53 30.29 -14.51
C GLU A 259 17.22 29.98 -15.23
N SER A 260 16.72 28.73 -15.13
CA SER A 260 15.45 28.32 -15.73
C SER A 260 14.21 28.94 -15.06
N VAL A 261 14.34 29.48 -13.84
CA VAL A 261 13.23 30.05 -13.07
C VAL A 261 12.97 31.51 -13.47
N THR A 262 12.47 31.68 -14.69
CA THR A 262 12.04 32.96 -15.25
C THR A 262 10.70 33.44 -14.67
N ASP A 263 10.33 34.70 -14.88
CA ASP A 263 9.04 35.25 -14.44
C ASP A 263 7.83 34.56 -15.08
N SER A 264 7.96 34.05 -16.29
CA SER A 264 6.91 33.23 -16.93
C SER A 264 6.74 31.90 -16.20
N VAL A 265 7.85 31.23 -15.86
CA VAL A 265 7.83 30.00 -15.05
C VAL A 265 7.25 30.27 -13.66
N ARG A 266 7.65 31.35 -12.98
CA ARG A 266 7.10 31.72 -11.67
C ARG A 266 5.58 31.91 -11.71
N ARG A 267 5.04 32.59 -12.73
CA ARG A 267 3.59 32.75 -12.93
C ARG A 267 2.88 31.43 -13.20
N ARG A 268 3.50 30.53 -13.97
CA ARG A 268 2.98 29.17 -14.18
C ARG A 268 2.93 28.38 -12.88
N LEU A 269 3.99 28.42 -12.07
CA LEU A 269 4.06 27.75 -10.77
C LEU A 269 3.07 28.34 -9.76
N ASP A 270 2.85 29.65 -9.78
CA ASP A 270 1.79 30.30 -8.98
C ASP A 270 0.39 29.82 -9.38
N THR A 271 0.13 29.69 -10.68
CA THR A 271 -1.12 29.13 -11.19
C THR A 271 -1.28 27.66 -10.76
N GLN A 272 -0.21 26.87 -10.83
CA GLN A 272 -0.20 25.47 -10.36
C GLN A 272 -0.50 25.38 -8.86
N ALA A 273 0.15 26.21 -8.03
CA ALA A 273 -0.10 26.26 -6.59
C ALA A 273 -1.55 26.68 -6.28
N GLY A 274 -2.09 27.65 -7.01
CA GLY A 274 -3.49 28.07 -6.90
C GLY A 274 -4.47 26.96 -7.23
N LYS A 275 -4.27 26.26 -8.35
CA LYS A 275 -5.08 25.08 -8.74
C LYS A 275 -5.00 23.97 -7.70
N LEU A 276 -3.80 23.68 -7.19
CA LEU A 276 -3.62 22.68 -6.15
C LEU A 276 -4.40 23.07 -4.88
N MET A 277 -4.32 24.31 -4.43
CA MET A 277 -5.05 24.77 -3.25
C MET A 277 -6.58 24.77 -3.42
N ALA A 278 -7.08 24.84 -4.66
CA ALA A 278 -8.49 24.70 -4.97
C ALA A 278 -8.95 23.22 -5.08
N SER A 279 -8.02 22.26 -5.08
CA SER A 279 -8.34 20.85 -5.30
C SER A 279 -8.86 20.12 -4.05
N GLU A 280 -9.60 19.03 -4.26
CA GLU A 280 -10.02 18.11 -3.19
C GLU A 280 -8.85 17.55 -2.38
N ARG A 281 -7.71 17.34 -3.06
CA ARG A 281 -6.47 16.85 -2.46
C ARG A 281 -5.91 17.84 -1.43
N PHE A 282 -6.01 19.15 -1.68
CA PHE A 282 -5.65 20.14 -0.67
C PHE A 282 -6.64 20.16 0.49
N GLN A 283 -7.94 20.02 0.21
CA GLN A 283 -8.95 19.88 1.27
C GLN A 283 -8.71 18.64 2.14
N ALA A 284 -8.32 17.52 1.53
CA ALA A 284 -7.94 16.30 2.25
C ALA A 284 -6.70 16.52 3.13
N PHE A 285 -5.69 17.22 2.61
CA PHE A 285 -4.51 17.61 3.39
C PHE A 285 -4.85 18.54 4.56
N LEU A 286 -5.80 19.46 4.42
CA LEU A 286 -6.29 20.29 5.53
C LEU A 286 -7.03 19.44 6.58
N ARG A 287 -7.89 18.50 6.16
CA ARG A 287 -8.53 17.54 7.08
C ARG A 287 -7.49 16.72 7.83
N ALA A 288 -6.41 16.29 7.16
CA ALA A 288 -5.28 15.60 7.81
C ALA A 288 -4.59 16.47 8.87
N GLY A 289 -4.37 17.76 8.56
CA GLY A 289 -3.85 18.73 9.53
C GLY A 289 -4.73 18.86 10.76
N LYS A 290 -6.05 18.98 10.57
CA LYS A 290 -7.03 19.06 11.65
C LYS A 290 -7.01 17.83 12.55
N ARG A 291 -7.13 16.63 11.96
CA ARG A 291 -7.07 15.36 12.70
C ARG A 291 -5.80 15.26 13.55
N LYS A 292 -4.66 15.69 13.00
CA LYS A 292 -3.38 15.66 13.68
C LYS A 292 -3.28 16.70 14.80
N ALA A 293 -3.85 17.89 14.61
CA ALA A 293 -3.91 18.93 15.64
C ALA A 293 -4.76 18.48 16.83
N GLU A 294 -5.95 17.94 16.56
CA GLU A 294 -6.87 17.39 17.55
C GLU A 294 -6.20 16.27 18.35
N ARG A 295 -5.51 15.35 17.68
CA ARG A 295 -4.75 14.28 18.36
C ARG A 295 -3.67 14.83 19.28
N ILE A 296 -2.89 15.82 18.83
CA ILE A 296 -1.85 16.45 19.66
C ILE A 296 -2.47 17.11 20.91
N LEU A 297 -3.65 17.73 20.77
CA LEU A 297 -4.37 18.33 21.89
C LEU A 297 -4.81 17.25 22.90
N VAL A 298 -5.41 16.16 22.42
CA VAL A 298 -5.81 15.02 23.26
C VAL A 298 -4.61 14.42 23.99
N ASP A 299 -3.52 14.14 23.27
CA ASP A 299 -2.29 13.61 23.88
C ASP A 299 -1.75 14.55 24.96
N THR A 300 -1.80 15.87 24.73
CA THR A 300 -1.36 16.87 25.71
C THR A 300 -2.25 16.84 26.95
N TYR A 301 -3.57 16.79 26.77
CA TYR A 301 -4.53 16.73 27.86
C TYR A 301 -4.34 15.47 28.72
N LEU A 302 -4.28 14.29 28.11
CA LEU A 302 -4.08 13.02 28.81
C LEU A 302 -2.77 13.00 29.60
N ASN A 303 -1.68 13.51 29.02
CA ASN A 303 -0.38 13.57 29.69
C ASN A 303 -0.32 14.61 30.82
N THR A 304 -1.21 15.61 30.82
CA THR A 304 -1.29 16.62 31.88
C THR A 304 -2.22 16.19 33.01
N ALA A 305 -3.25 15.39 32.71
CA ALA A 305 -4.20 14.85 33.68
C ALA A 305 -3.67 13.67 34.52
N ILE A 306 -2.54 13.07 34.11
CA ILE A 306 -1.89 11.92 34.78
C ILE A 306 -0.69 12.39 35.66
N LYS A 307 -0.50 13.69 35.82
CA LYS A 307 0.45 14.29 36.78
C LYS A 307 -0.30 14.90 37.95
#